data_AF-A0A6B0ZHZ4-F1
#
_entry.id   AF-A0A6B0ZHZ4-F1
#
_cell.length_a   1.000
_cell.length_b   1.000
_cell.length_c   1.000
_cell.angle_alpha   90.00
_cell.angle_beta   90.00
_cell.angle_gamma   90.00
#
_symmetry.space_group_name_H-M   'P 1'
#
loop_
_entity.id
_entity.type
_entity.pdbx_description
1 polymer ?
#
loop_
_entity_poly.entity_id
_entity_poly.type
_entity_poly.pdbx_seq_one_letter_code
_entity_poly.pdbx_strand_id
1 'polypeptide(L)'
;MIDGLSERENELVLRALREYSESCEAPALIPECPFSIEIGPNERGCGEECMDLLGKHEAPRPHRRTQIGSGLVISRPTRPRPRRSGEFDGRPFDAKEVYLQDSESSTPQGWRLPALLYAIRDKIETPPGDNTSEGERQNYVECLLDALAQSRIDTQSLVEPWIREHTSSAVFGRVYAQWHSNRTSQTNLVVEAWVQLLDDVVPRGTTSSDTSEVRDSDNADLAFDRLMMATTLWSQSASLAQVVEWRPPLALGTTENGTVGAVAGDADWLFDRFTITYLDDWSTASLRSEWQYLHGERDTPWPRHLTRARMVSEPQLASVIADRLLKQDRHRTYVHHVSLADQLVTPALDFLGEGRRMEAAALFEAVIRHDSDNAQAHNNLAFCLLPDTPDEAIPLLERAIELGGPQYVHFKVNCILALAHAGRHTSALSLATEFSSDSLSIKRDTWHMWKADDLLRGSEPCLEECHDLNEYVRTIVELLDDRS
;
A
#
# COMPACT_ATOMS: atom_id res chain seq x y z
N MET A 1 17.91 -20.71 -24.96
CA MET A 1 19.07 -20.32 -25.79
C MET A 1 20.32 -20.08 -24.93
N ILE A 2 20.17 -19.58 -23.69
CA ILE A 2 21.26 -19.28 -22.75
C ILE A 2 21.48 -20.45 -21.76
N ASP A 3 20.41 -21.14 -21.35
CA ASP A 3 20.47 -22.32 -20.50
C ASP A 3 21.18 -23.49 -21.21
N GLY A 4 22.46 -23.70 -20.90
CA GLY A 4 23.30 -24.78 -21.47
C GLY A 4 24.67 -24.35 -22.03
N LEU A 5 24.96 -23.05 -22.08
CA LEU A 5 26.27 -22.53 -22.51
C LEU A 5 27.29 -22.51 -21.35
N SER A 6 28.58 -22.49 -21.68
CA SER A 6 29.61 -22.21 -20.68
C SER A 6 29.48 -20.78 -20.14
N GLU A 7 30.02 -20.51 -18.96
CA GLU A 7 29.99 -19.19 -18.31
C GLU A 7 30.49 -18.06 -19.24
N ARG A 8 31.56 -18.32 -19.98
CA ARG A 8 32.15 -17.36 -20.92
C ARG A 8 31.29 -17.13 -22.16
N GLU A 9 30.64 -18.17 -22.67
CA GLU A 9 29.71 -18.05 -23.79
C GLU A 9 28.44 -17.30 -23.38
N ASN A 10 27.93 -17.58 -22.18
CA ASN A 10 26.82 -16.84 -21.57
C ASN A 10 27.15 -15.35 -21.46
N GLU A 11 28.31 -14.99 -20.90
CA GLU A 11 28.71 -13.60 -20.78
C GLU A 11 28.78 -12.89 -22.14
N LEU A 12 29.32 -13.55 -23.17
CA LEU A 12 29.38 -13.00 -24.53
C LEU A 12 27.99 -12.79 -25.14
N VAL A 13 27.09 -13.77 -25.00
CA VAL A 13 25.71 -13.68 -25.49
C VAL A 13 24.94 -12.57 -24.77
N LEU A 14 25.06 -12.45 -23.45
CA LEU A 14 24.40 -11.41 -22.68
C LEU A 14 24.92 -10.01 -23.04
N ARG A 15 26.22 -9.85 -23.28
CA ARG A 15 26.78 -8.57 -23.77
C ARG A 15 26.28 -8.22 -25.17
N ALA A 16 26.26 -9.19 -26.08
CA ALA A 16 25.74 -8.99 -27.43
C ALA A 16 24.24 -8.65 -27.42
N LEU A 17 23.45 -9.34 -26.60
CA LEU A 17 22.03 -9.08 -26.43
C LEU A 17 21.78 -7.70 -25.82
N ARG A 18 22.61 -7.26 -24.88
CA ARG A 18 22.56 -5.91 -24.30
C ARG A 18 22.83 -4.87 -25.39
N GLU A 19 23.94 -4.99 -26.12
CA GLU A 19 24.27 -4.07 -27.22
C GLU A 19 23.17 -4.04 -28.30
N TYR A 20 22.61 -5.21 -28.65
CA TYR A 20 21.47 -5.34 -29.55
C TYR A 20 20.24 -4.58 -29.04
N SER A 21 19.88 -4.77 -27.77
CA SER A 21 18.75 -4.08 -27.14
C SER A 21 18.95 -2.57 -27.11
N GLU A 22 20.14 -2.09 -26.75
CA GLU A 22 20.46 -0.65 -26.69
C GLU A 22 20.43 0.02 -28.07
N SER A 23 20.76 -0.72 -29.15
CA SER A 23 20.72 -0.20 -30.52
C SER A 23 19.31 -0.10 -31.12
N CYS A 24 18.33 -0.72 -30.47
CA CYS A 24 16.95 -0.69 -30.91
C CYS A 24 16.30 0.60 -30.38
N GLU A 25 15.84 1.51 -31.27
CA GLU A 25 15.11 2.75 -30.91
C GLU A 25 13.66 2.79 -31.45
N ALA A 26 12.76 3.57 -30.84
CA ALA A 26 11.38 3.76 -31.32
C ALA A 26 11.30 5.08 -32.12
N PRO A 27 10.55 5.17 -33.22
CA PRO A 27 9.72 4.15 -33.88
C PRO A 27 10.51 3.20 -34.81
N ALA A 28 11.80 3.45 -35.01
CA ALA A 28 12.67 2.67 -35.90
C ALA A 28 13.16 1.35 -35.27
N LEU A 29 12.21 0.44 -34.98
CA LEU A 29 12.49 -0.89 -34.46
C LEU A 29 13.37 -1.72 -35.42
N ILE A 30 14.22 -2.59 -34.87
CA ILE A 30 15.03 -3.52 -35.66
C ILE A 30 14.08 -4.52 -36.38
N PRO A 31 14.00 -4.52 -37.73
CA PRO A 31 12.97 -5.27 -38.46
C PRO A 31 13.06 -6.79 -38.31
N GLU A 32 14.28 -7.28 -38.15
CA GLU A 32 14.64 -8.70 -38.06
C GLU A 32 14.68 -9.21 -36.60
N CYS A 33 14.14 -8.43 -35.66
CA CYS A 33 14.16 -8.80 -34.26
C CYS A 33 13.44 -10.13 -34.02
N PRO A 34 14.12 -11.16 -33.45
CA PRO A 34 13.48 -12.45 -33.16
C PRO A 34 12.40 -12.32 -32.09
N PHE A 35 12.38 -11.20 -31.37
CA PHE A 35 11.43 -10.87 -30.30
C PHE A 35 10.38 -9.83 -30.74
N SER A 36 10.28 -9.52 -32.05
CA SER A 36 9.20 -8.67 -32.55
C SER A 36 7.87 -9.38 -32.44
N ILE A 37 6.82 -8.66 -32.05
CA ILE A 37 5.44 -9.18 -31.98
C ILE A 37 4.58 -8.51 -33.04
N GLU A 38 3.56 -9.20 -33.55
CA GLU A 38 2.55 -8.59 -34.41
C GLU A 38 1.58 -7.78 -33.54
N ILE A 39 1.42 -6.49 -33.84
CA ILE A 39 0.51 -5.58 -33.12
C ILE A 39 -0.69 -5.13 -33.98
N GLY A 40 -0.64 -5.42 -35.28
CA GLY A 40 -1.70 -5.13 -36.24
C GLY A 40 -1.39 -5.76 -37.61
N PRO A 41 -2.29 -5.65 -38.59
CA PRO A 41 -2.05 -6.16 -39.94
C PRO A 41 -0.80 -5.51 -40.55
N ASN A 42 0.26 -6.31 -40.76
CA ASN A 42 1.59 -5.85 -41.23
C ASN A 42 2.31 -4.85 -40.31
N GLU A 43 1.90 -4.72 -39.05
CA GLU A 43 2.54 -3.84 -38.07
C GLU A 43 3.30 -4.67 -37.02
N ARG A 44 4.61 -4.43 -36.91
CA ARG A 44 5.49 -5.11 -35.95
C ARG A 44 5.81 -4.19 -34.77
N GLY A 45 5.49 -4.66 -33.57
CA GLY A 45 5.80 -4.02 -32.30
C GLY A 45 6.97 -4.67 -31.58
N CYS A 46 7.32 -4.09 -30.43
CA CYS A 46 8.36 -4.62 -29.56
C CYS A 46 7.75 -5.45 -28.43
N GLY A 47 8.14 -6.73 -28.32
CA GLY A 47 7.76 -7.59 -27.19
C GLY A 47 8.73 -7.51 -26.00
N GLU A 48 9.85 -6.82 -26.16
CA GLU A 48 10.91 -6.62 -25.15
C GLU A 48 11.47 -7.88 -24.48
N GLU A 49 11.30 -9.06 -25.08
CA GLU A 49 11.82 -10.33 -24.52
C GLU A 49 13.35 -10.32 -24.33
N CYS A 50 14.07 -9.52 -25.14
CA CYS A 50 15.48 -9.28 -24.95
C CYS A 50 15.81 -8.71 -23.56
N MET A 51 14.97 -7.81 -23.02
CA MET A 51 15.16 -7.22 -21.69
C MET A 51 14.83 -8.22 -20.57
N ASP A 52 13.88 -9.14 -20.80
CA ASP A 52 13.55 -10.22 -19.86
C ASP A 52 14.75 -11.16 -19.69
N LEU A 53 15.32 -11.61 -20.81
CA LEU A 53 16.52 -12.44 -20.80
C LEU A 53 17.71 -11.74 -20.13
N LEU A 54 17.86 -10.44 -20.35
CA LEU A 54 18.89 -9.65 -19.70
C LEU A 54 18.69 -9.54 -18.18
N GLY A 55 17.45 -9.34 -17.71
CA GLY A 55 17.12 -9.29 -16.29
C GLY A 55 17.25 -10.65 -15.60
N LYS A 56 16.67 -11.70 -16.19
CA LYS A 56 16.70 -13.08 -15.67
C LYS A 56 18.12 -13.61 -15.45
N HIS A 57 19.06 -13.22 -16.32
CA HIS A 57 20.45 -13.68 -16.27
C HIS A 57 21.42 -12.63 -15.73
N GLU A 58 20.91 -11.58 -15.05
CA GLU A 58 21.72 -10.53 -14.41
C GLU A 58 22.79 -9.94 -15.34
N ALA A 59 22.41 -9.67 -16.59
CA ALA A 59 23.34 -9.29 -17.63
C ALA A 59 24.09 -7.98 -17.30
N PRO A 60 25.38 -7.88 -17.67
CA PRO A 60 26.19 -6.71 -17.36
C PRO A 60 25.60 -5.42 -17.93
N ARG A 61 25.91 -4.31 -17.26
CA ARG A 61 25.49 -2.96 -17.69
C ARG A 61 26.06 -2.63 -19.08
N PRO A 62 25.34 -1.86 -19.90
CA PRO A 62 25.87 -1.41 -21.18
C PRO A 62 27.07 -0.48 -20.96
N HIS A 63 27.92 -0.38 -21.98
CA HIS A 63 29.11 0.47 -21.95
C HIS A 63 29.11 1.42 -23.14
N ARG A 64 29.31 2.72 -22.88
CA ARG A 64 29.60 3.69 -23.93
C ARG A 64 31.09 3.77 -24.18
N ARG A 65 31.50 3.37 -25.38
CA ARG A 65 32.89 3.44 -25.86
C ARG A 65 33.11 4.75 -26.61
N THR A 66 34.12 5.51 -26.20
CA THR A 66 34.53 6.78 -26.84
C THR A 66 35.99 6.68 -27.24
N GLN A 67 36.29 6.92 -28.51
CA GLN A 67 37.65 6.88 -29.04
C GLN A 67 38.32 8.25 -28.85
N ILE A 68 39.53 8.29 -28.27
CA ILE A 68 40.23 9.54 -27.93
C ILE A 68 41.53 9.71 -28.74
N GLY A 69 41.59 9.04 -29.90
CA GLY A 69 42.78 8.99 -30.76
C GLY A 69 43.76 7.87 -30.38
N SER A 70 44.69 7.56 -31.29
CA SER A 70 45.79 6.59 -31.11
C SER A 70 45.38 5.20 -30.58
N GLY A 71 44.17 4.73 -30.93
CA GLY A 71 43.67 3.41 -30.50
C GLY A 71 43.20 3.33 -29.03
N LEU A 72 43.22 4.44 -28.29
CA LEU A 72 42.71 4.48 -26.92
C LEU A 72 41.18 4.61 -26.93
N VAL A 73 40.52 3.72 -26.19
CA VAL A 73 39.07 3.70 -26.02
C VAL A 73 38.75 3.84 -24.53
N ILE A 74 38.02 4.91 -24.18
CA ILE A 74 37.39 5.01 -22.87
C ILE A 74 36.07 4.23 -22.93
N SER A 75 35.94 3.24 -22.07
CA SER A 75 34.71 2.51 -21.82
C SER A 75 34.14 2.95 -20.49
N ARG A 76 32.94 3.55 -20.50
CA ARG A 76 32.21 3.90 -19.27
C ARG A 76 30.91 3.10 -19.20
N PRO A 77 30.58 2.48 -18.06
CA PRO A 77 29.27 1.87 -17.89
C PRO A 77 28.20 2.98 -18.02
N THR A 78 27.15 2.68 -18.76
CA THR A 78 25.96 3.51 -18.88
C THR A 78 24.78 2.82 -18.23
N ARG A 79 23.74 3.60 -17.92
CA ARG A 79 22.47 3.03 -17.47
C ARG A 79 21.82 2.29 -18.65
N PRO A 80 21.23 1.10 -18.43
CA PRO A 80 20.40 0.45 -19.45
C PRO A 80 19.30 1.40 -19.91
N ARG A 81 18.94 1.34 -21.20
CA ARG A 81 17.70 2.01 -21.63
C ARG A 81 16.51 1.44 -20.85
N PRO A 82 15.50 2.24 -20.52
CA PRO A 82 14.28 1.70 -19.96
C PRO A 82 13.54 0.84 -20.99
N ARG A 83 12.71 -0.06 -20.48
CA ARG A 83 11.66 -0.76 -21.21
C ARG A 83 10.77 0.26 -21.91
N ARG A 84 10.43 -0.02 -23.17
CA ARG A 84 9.57 0.81 -23.98
C ARG A 84 8.16 0.67 -23.46
N SER A 85 7.65 1.74 -22.89
CA SER A 85 6.22 1.89 -22.76
C SER A 85 5.62 1.93 -24.17
N GLY A 86 4.58 1.13 -24.44
CA GLY A 86 3.77 1.29 -25.65
C GLY A 86 3.18 2.71 -25.74
N GLU A 87 2.57 3.06 -26.88
CA GLU A 87 1.91 4.36 -27.04
C GLU A 87 0.94 4.59 -25.87
N PHE A 88 1.21 5.65 -25.10
CA PHE A 88 0.38 6.08 -23.98
C PHE A 88 -0.90 6.67 -24.57
N ASP A 89 -2.04 6.02 -24.33
CA ASP A 89 -3.36 6.49 -24.78
C ASP A 89 -3.83 7.78 -24.06
N GLY A 90 -2.99 8.32 -23.17
CA GLY A 90 -3.26 9.53 -22.41
C GLY A 90 -4.02 9.27 -21.12
N ARG A 91 -4.56 8.06 -20.91
CA ARG A 91 -5.42 7.76 -19.77
C ARG A 91 -4.58 7.27 -18.59
N PRO A 92 -4.69 7.89 -17.41
CA PRO A 92 -4.06 7.36 -16.21
C PRO A 92 -4.66 5.99 -15.84
N PHE A 93 -3.82 5.10 -15.32
CA PHE A 93 -4.27 3.84 -14.74
C PHE A 93 -5.16 4.13 -13.52
N ASP A 94 -6.27 3.42 -13.35
CA ASP A 94 -7.12 3.47 -12.15
C ASP A 94 -7.57 2.04 -11.81
N ALA A 95 -7.11 1.52 -10.68
CA ALA A 95 -7.40 0.15 -10.26
C ALA A 95 -8.88 -0.06 -9.88
N LYS A 96 -9.49 0.94 -9.22
CA LYS A 96 -10.89 0.88 -8.77
C LYS A 96 -11.83 0.94 -9.97
N GLU A 97 -11.52 1.79 -10.96
CA GLU A 97 -12.29 1.82 -12.20
C GLU A 97 -12.26 0.48 -12.93
N VAL A 98 -11.07 -0.13 -13.09
CA VAL A 98 -10.93 -1.44 -13.75
C VAL A 98 -11.74 -2.51 -13.02
N TYR A 99 -11.70 -2.51 -11.68
CA TYR A 99 -12.50 -3.40 -10.87
C TYR A 99 -14.01 -3.19 -11.08
N LEU A 100 -14.49 -1.96 -11.01
CA LEU A 100 -15.92 -1.66 -11.18
C LEU A 100 -16.43 -2.12 -12.55
N GLN A 101 -15.69 -1.83 -13.62
CA GLN A 101 -16.03 -2.26 -14.98
C GLN A 101 -16.14 -3.79 -15.13
N ASP A 102 -15.23 -4.55 -14.52
CA ASP A 102 -15.24 -6.01 -14.63
C ASP A 102 -16.29 -6.64 -13.70
N SER A 103 -16.49 -6.06 -12.51
CA SER A 103 -17.43 -6.54 -11.50
C SER A 103 -18.90 -6.47 -11.92
N GLU A 104 -19.23 -5.68 -12.95
CA GLU A 104 -20.56 -5.68 -13.57
C GLU A 104 -20.90 -7.04 -14.22
N SER A 105 -19.88 -7.82 -14.61
CA SER A 105 -20.08 -9.17 -15.11
C SER A 105 -20.24 -10.18 -13.98
N SER A 106 -21.20 -11.10 -14.10
CA SER A 106 -21.63 -11.96 -12.97
C SER A 106 -20.60 -13.00 -12.49
N THR A 107 -19.50 -13.21 -13.21
CA THR A 107 -18.49 -14.22 -12.85
C THR A 107 -17.07 -13.67 -13.03
N PRO A 108 -16.13 -13.90 -12.09
CA PRO A 108 -14.74 -13.47 -12.19
C PRO A 108 -13.94 -14.01 -13.39
N GLN A 109 -14.50 -15.01 -14.09
CA GLN A 109 -13.85 -15.64 -15.21
C GLN A 109 -13.76 -14.68 -16.40
N GLY A 110 -12.52 -14.35 -16.80
CA GLY A 110 -12.25 -13.38 -17.87
C GLY A 110 -12.03 -11.94 -17.41
N TRP A 111 -12.09 -11.67 -16.10
CA TRP A 111 -11.72 -10.36 -15.56
C TRP A 111 -10.24 -10.07 -15.79
N ARG A 112 -9.92 -8.78 -15.89
CA ARG A 112 -8.55 -8.30 -16.01
C ARG A 112 -7.82 -8.50 -14.69
N LEU A 113 -6.50 -8.70 -14.77
CA LEU A 113 -5.65 -8.92 -13.60
C LEU A 113 -5.84 -7.87 -12.48
N PRO A 114 -5.89 -6.55 -12.77
CA PRO A 114 -6.15 -5.55 -11.73
C PRO A 114 -7.46 -5.77 -10.99
N ALA A 115 -8.55 -6.12 -11.70
CA ALA A 115 -9.85 -6.37 -11.08
C ALA A 115 -9.83 -7.61 -10.18
N LEU A 116 -9.19 -8.69 -10.62
CA LEU A 116 -9.05 -9.92 -9.81
C LEU A 116 -8.31 -9.66 -8.50
N LEU A 117 -7.14 -9.00 -8.56
CA LEU A 117 -6.34 -8.69 -7.38
C LEU A 117 -7.03 -7.68 -6.46
N TYR A 118 -7.70 -6.67 -7.03
CA TYR A 118 -8.49 -5.70 -6.27
C TYR A 118 -9.64 -6.38 -5.52
N ALA A 119 -10.35 -7.31 -6.17
CA ALA A 119 -11.42 -8.06 -5.54
C ALA A 119 -10.92 -8.95 -4.39
N ILE A 120 -9.76 -9.59 -4.52
CA ILE A 120 -9.13 -10.34 -3.42
C ILE A 120 -8.83 -9.41 -2.25
N ARG A 121 -8.17 -8.28 -2.50
CA ARG A 121 -7.83 -7.27 -1.50
C ARG A 121 -9.06 -6.77 -0.73
N ASP A 122 -10.09 -6.33 -1.46
CA ASP A 122 -11.36 -5.86 -0.91
C ASP A 122 -11.99 -6.90 0.04
N LYS A 123 -12.01 -8.17 -0.38
CA LYS A 123 -12.52 -9.22 0.48
C LYS A 123 -11.67 -9.38 1.72
N ILE A 124 -10.38 -9.62 1.61
CA ILE A 124 -9.58 -10.04 2.77
C ILE A 124 -9.40 -8.96 3.85
N GLU A 125 -9.47 -7.67 3.49
CA GLU A 125 -9.32 -6.54 4.43
C GLU A 125 -10.64 -6.22 5.19
N THR A 126 -11.76 -6.80 4.75
CA THR A 126 -13.10 -6.62 5.34
C THR A 126 -13.59 -7.89 6.06
N PRO A 127 -14.29 -7.76 7.19
CA PRO A 127 -14.76 -8.91 7.95
C PRO A 127 -15.90 -9.60 7.18
N PRO A 128 -16.05 -10.93 7.27
CA PRO A 128 -17.16 -11.64 6.62
C PRO A 128 -18.52 -11.11 7.12
N GLY A 129 -19.44 -10.72 6.24
CA GLY A 129 -20.73 -10.17 6.65
C GLY A 129 -21.61 -11.19 7.35
N ASP A 130 -22.38 -10.78 8.37
CA ASP A 130 -23.18 -11.68 9.22
C ASP A 130 -24.26 -12.47 8.46
N ASN A 131 -24.71 -11.98 7.29
CA ASN A 131 -25.71 -12.62 6.43
C ASN A 131 -25.11 -13.40 5.26
N THR A 132 -23.78 -13.52 5.18
CA THR A 132 -23.11 -14.27 4.11
C THR A 132 -23.35 -15.76 4.33
N SER A 133 -23.75 -16.49 3.29
CA SER A 133 -23.94 -17.94 3.45
C SER A 133 -22.60 -18.60 3.76
N GLU A 134 -22.60 -19.62 4.63
CA GLU A 134 -21.36 -20.32 5.00
C GLU A 134 -20.64 -20.84 3.74
N GLY A 135 -19.39 -20.41 3.55
CA GLY A 135 -18.55 -20.80 2.42
C GLY A 135 -18.79 -20.02 1.13
N GLU A 136 -19.74 -19.09 1.06
CA GLU A 136 -19.94 -18.23 -0.12
C GLU A 136 -18.72 -17.35 -0.39
N ARG A 137 -18.15 -16.77 0.68
CA ARG A 137 -16.96 -15.93 0.61
C ARG A 137 -15.73 -16.74 0.24
N GLN A 138 -15.53 -17.91 0.85
CA GLN A 138 -14.52 -18.88 0.43
C GLN A 138 -14.64 -19.22 -1.06
N ASN A 139 -15.83 -19.64 -1.51
CA ASN A 139 -16.06 -20.02 -2.91
C ASN A 139 -15.76 -18.87 -3.87
N TYR A 140 -16.10 -17.64 -3.51
CA TYR A 140 -15.80 -16.45 -4.31
C TYR A 140 -14.29 -16.21 -4.44
N VAL A 141 -13.54 -16.31 -3.33
CA VAL A 141 -12.08 -16.17 -3.36
C VAL A 141 -11.42 -17.31 -4.13
N GLU A 142 -11.91 -18.55 -3.99
CA GLU A 142 -11.45 -19.69 -4.80
C GLU A 142 -11.66 -19.44 -6.30
N CYS A 143 -12.82 -18.90 -6.71
CA CYS A 143 -13.06 -18.53 -8.11
C CYS A 143 -12.07 -17.46 -8.62
N LEU A 144 -11.71 -16.48 -7.79
CA LEU A 144 -10.71 -15.46 -8.12
C LEU A 144 -9.32 -16.09 -8.29
N LEU A 145 -8.92 -16.98 -7.37
CA LEU A 145 -7.65 -17.70 -7.44
C LEU A 145 -7.58 -18.60 -8.68
N ASP A 146 -8.66 -19.28 -9.03
CA ASP A 146 -8.74 -20.09 -10.25
C ASP A 146 -8.58 -19.24 -11.51
N ALA A 147 -9.18 -18.03 -11.55
CA ALA A 147 -9.03 -17.10 -12.67
C ALA A 147 -7.57 -16.58 -12.80
N LEU A 148 -6.91 -16.33 -11.66
CA LEU A 148 -5.48 -15.97 -11.63
C LEU A 148 -4.58 -17.12 -12.11
N ALA A 149 -4.86 -18.34 -11.66
CA ALA A 149 -4.14 -19.54 -12.08
C ALA A 149 -4.31 -19.82 -13.59
N GLN A 150 -5.51 -19.61 -14.14
CA GLN A 150 -5.77 -19.68 -15.59
C GLN A 150 -4.93 -18.66 -16.37
N SER A 151 -4.65 -17.51 -15.76
CA SER A 151 -3.75 -16.48 -16.30
C SER A 151 -2.26 -16.79 -16.07
N ARG A 152 -1.93 -17.99 -15.56
CA ARG A 152 -0.57 -18.48 -15.22
C ARG A 152 0.14 -17.67 -14.14
N ILE A 153 -0.60 -17.10 -13.20
CA ILE A 153 -0.04 -16.57 -11.96
C ILE A 153 0.08 -17.72 -10.95
N ASP A 154 1.25 -17.84 -10.34
CA ASP A 154 1.46 -18.78 -9.24
C ASP A 154 0.77 -18.27 -7.97
N THR A 155 -0.46 -18.73 -7.76
CA THR A 155 -1.27 -18.29 -6.62
C THR A 155 -0.71 -18.76 -5.29
N GLN A 156 -0.01 -19.91 -5.25
CA GLN A 156 0.51 -20.48 -4.01
C GLN A 156 1.74 -19.72 -3.51
N SER A 157 2.64 -19.31 -4.41
CA SER A 157 3.87 -18.62 -4.00
C SER A 157 3.76 -17.09 -4.00
N LEU A 158 2.85 -16.50 -4.77
CA LEU A 158 2.70 -15.04 -4.86
C LEU A 158 1.45 -14.49 -4.16
N VAL A 159 0.30 -15.15 -4.27
CA VAL A 159 -0.98 -14.55 -3.85
C VAL A 159 -1.38 -15.00 -2.45
N GLU A 160 -1.24 -16.28 -2.15
CA GLU A 160 -1.60 -16.85 -0.84
C GLU A 160 -0.80 -16.25 0.33
N PRO A 161 0.54 -16.03 0.25
CA PRO A 161 1.28 -15.40 1.34
C PRO A 161 0.77 -13.98 1.63
N TRP A 162 0.45 -13.23 0.57
CA TRP A 162 -0.10 -11.88 0.69
C TRP A 162 -1.47 -11.88 1.36
N ILE A 163 -2.36 -12.80 0.95
CA ILE A 163 -3.66 -13.00 1.59
C ILE A 163 -3.49 -13.25 3.08
N ARG A 164 -2.58 -14.14 3.47
CA ARG A 164 -2.36 -14.50 4.88
C ARG A 164 -1.87 -13.31 5.70
N GLU A 165 -0.86 -12.60 5.22
CA GLU A 165 -0.30 -11.43 5.89
C GLU A 165 -1.35 -10.32 6.08
N HIS A 166 -2.02 -9.92 5.00
CA HIS A 166 -2.96 -8.80 5.02
C HIS A 166 -4.25 -9.15 5.79
N THR A 167 -4.70 -10.41 5.72
CA THR A 167 -5.81 -10.88 6.57
C THR A 167 -5.42 -10.86 8.04
N SER A 168 -4.18 -11.26 8.37
CA SER A 168 -3.69 -11.26 9.75
C SER A 168 -3.78 -9.86 10.38
N SER A 169 -3.32 -8.84 9.64
CA SER A 169 -3.36 -7.45 10.07
C SER A 169 -4.78 -6.90 10.16
N ALA A 170 -5.65 -7.26 9.21
CA ALA A 170 -7.06 -6.85 9.23
C ALA A 170 -7.83 -7.44 10.43
N VAL A 171 -7.63 -8.73 10.72
CA VAL A 171 -8.17 -9.41 11.92
C VAL A 171 -7.62 -8.74 13.18
N PHE A 172 -6.30 -8.58 13.26
CA PHE A 172 -5.63 -7.94 14.39
C PHE A 172 -6.26 -6.58 14.71
N GLY A 173 -6.36 -5.68 13.72
CA GLY A 173 -6.89 -4.33 13.92
C GLY A 173 -8.31 -4.35 14.47
N ARG A 174 -9.22 -5.10 13.85
CA ARG A 174 -10.63 -5.10 14.26
C ARG A 174 -10.83 -5.70 15.64
N VAL A 175 -10.13 -6.79 15.94
CA VAL A 175 -10.20 -7.47 17.24
C VAL A 175 -9.61 -6.57 18.33
N TYR A 176 -8.45 -5.96 18.09
CA TYR A 176 -7.80 -5.08 19.06
C TYR A 176 -8.68 -3.87 19.40
N ALA A 177 -9.18 -3.17 18.39
CA ALA A 177 -10.02 -2.00 18.59
C ALA A 177 -11.30 -2.33 19.36
N GLN A 178 -11.98 -3.43 19.01
CA GLN A 178 -13.19 -3.87 19.72
C GLN A 178 -12.90 -4.31 21.16
N TRP A 179 -11.78 -5.01 21.39
CA TRP A 179 -11.36 -5.39 22.74
C TRP A 179 -11.07 -4.15 23.59
N HIS A 180 -10.32 -3.19 23.05
CA HIS A 180 -9.91 -1.97 23.74
C HIS A 180 -11.09 -1.08 24.12
N SER A 181 -12.12 -0.97 23.27
CA SER A 181 -13.30 -0.14 23.54
C SER A 181 -14.26 -0.72 24.57
N ASN A 182 -14.04 -1.96 24.99
CA ASN A 182 -14.88 -2.72 25.89
C ASN A 182 -16.36 -2.80 25.45
N ARG A 183 -16.66 -2.65 24.15
CA ARG A 183 -18.03 -2.72 23.62
C ARG A 183 -18.45 -4.16 23.34
N THR A 184 -19.73 -4.46 23.60
CA THR A 184 -20.37 -5.77 23.38
C THR A 184 -21.59 -5.70 22.46
N SER A 185 -21.88 -4.55 21.84
CA SER A 185 -23.13 -4.37 21.07
C SER A 185 -22.85 -3.93 19.63
N GLN A 186 -23.48 -4.63 18.68
CA GLN A 186 -23.41 -4.47 17.21
C GLN A 186 -22.10 -4.94 16.56
N THR A 187 -21.60 -6.11 16.95
CA THR A 187 -20.33 -6.62 16.42
C THR A 187 -20.53 -7.81 15.51
N ASN A 188 -19.69 -7.84 14.48
CA ASN A 188 -19.53 -8.96 13.57
C ASN A 188 -19.24 -10.24 14.37
N LEU A 189 -20.00 -11.32 14.13
CA LEU A 189 -19.92 -12.55 14.93
C LEU A 189 -18.52 -13.19 14.89
N VAL A 190 -17.81 -13.05 13.77
CA VAL A 190 -16.46 -13.61 13.61
C VAL A 190 -15.45 -12.82 14.44
N VAL A 191 -15.54 -11.50 14.44
CA VAL A 191 -14.67 -10.64 15.27
C VAL A 191 -14.95 -10.87 16.76
N GLU A 192 -16.22 -11.04 17.15
CA GLU A 192 -16.58 -11.31 18.54
C GLU A 192 -15.99 -12.63 19.05
N ALA A 193 -15.95 -13.68 18.22
CA ALA A 193 -15.32 -14.94 18.58
C ALA A 193 -13.81 -14.78 18.85
N TRP A 194 -13.11 -13.96 18.06
CA TRP A 194 -11.70 -13.63 18.33
C TRP A 194 -11.51 -12.84 19.62
N VAL A 195 -12.39 -11.86 19.86
CA VAL A 195 -12.36 -11.03 21.06
C VAL A 195 -12.56 -11.87 22.33
N GLN A 196 -13.46 -12.86 22.30
CA GLN A 196 -13.66 -13.79 23.42
C GLN A 196 -12.38 -14.59 23.75
N LEU A 197 -11.65 -15.04 22.72
CA LEU A 197 -10.38 -15.73 22.92
C LEU A 197 -9.31 -14.83 23.55
N LEU A 198 -9.32 -13.54 23.22
CA LEU A 198 -8.42 -12.56 23.83
C LEU A 198 -8.82 -12.28 25.28
N ASP A 199 -10.12 -12.16 25.57
CA ASP A 199 -10.64 -11.96 26.93
C ASP A 199 -10.28 -13.13 27.88
N ASP A 200 -10.23 -14.36 27.37
CA ASP A 200 -9.80 -15.54 28.13
C ASP A 200 -8.33 -15.48 28.58
N VAL A 201 -7.47 -14.78 27.83
CA VAL A 201 -6.02 -14.68 28.09
C VAL A 201 -5.64 -13.37 28.76
N VAL A 202 -6.30 -12.27 28.37
CA VAL A 202 -6.12 -10.92 28.90
C VAL A 202 -7.49 -10.37 29.30
N PRO A 203 -7.97 -10.67 30.52
CA PRO A 203 -9.26 -10.19 30.98
C PRO A 203 -9.28 -8.66 31.04
N ARG A 204 -10.33 -8.06 30.50
CA ARG A 204 -10.54 -6.60 30.62
C ARG A 204 -10.65 -6.22 32.09
N GLY A 205 -9.98 -5.14 32.47
CA GLY A 205 -10.03 -4.62 33.84
C GLY A 205 -11.48 -4.26 34.21
N THR A 206 -12.01 -4.81 35.30
CA THR A 206 -13.22 -4.25 35.91
C THR A 206 -12.85 -2.90 36.52
N THR A 207 -13.41 -1.83 35.96
CA THR A 207 -13.17 -0.44 36.39
C THR A 207 -13.44 -0.26 37.88
N SER A 208 -12.40 -0.27 38.72
CA SER A 208 -12.42 0.37 40.04
C SER A 208 -11.00 0.69 40.56
N SER A 209 -10.79 1.98 40.86
CA SER A 209 -9.67 2.63 41.58
C SER A 209 -8.46 3.11 40.76
N ASP A 210 -7.86 4.22 41.23
CA ASP A 210 -6.73 5.00 40.69
C ASP A 210 -5.42 4.23 40.39
N THR A 211 -5.38 2.91 40.61
CA THR A 211 -4.31 2.04 40.08
C THR A 211 -4.66 1.45 38.70
N SER A 212 -5.79 1.86 38.10
CA SER A 212 -6.31 1.32 36.84
C SER A 212 -5.55 1.77 35.60
N GLU A 213 -5.11 3.03 35.48
CA GLU A 213 -4.50 3.53 34.23
C GLU A 213 -3.20 2.80 33.86
N VAL A 214 -2.32 2.55 34.83
CA VAL A 214 -1.07 1.79 34.60
C VAL A 214 -1.38 0.32 34.27
N ARG A 215 -2.39 -0.26 34.95
CA ARG A 215 -2.80 -1.66 34.72
C ARG A 215 -3.53 -1.84 33.38
N ASP A 216 -4.26 -0.84 32.94
CA ASP A 216 -4.95 -0.81 31.64
C ASP A 216 -3.95 -0.64 30.51
N SER A 217 -2.89 0.16 30.69
CA SER A 217 -1.76 0.25 29.76
C SER A 217 -0.99 -1.07 29.64
N ASP A 218 -0.62 -1.69 30.77
CA ASP A 218 0.09 -2.99 30.78
C ASP A 218 -0.75 -4.10 30.12
N ASN A 219 -2.07 -4.10 30.36
CA ASN A 219 -2.99 -5.03 29.71
C ASN A 219 -3.13 -4.73 28.21
N ALA A 220 -3.12 -3.47 27.79
CA ALA A 220 -3.22 -3.09 26.39
C ALA A 220 -1.96 -3.46 25.58
N ASP A 221 -0.78 -3.37 26.19
CA ASP A 221 0.49 -3.86 25.61
C ASP A 221 0.50 -5.39 25.53
N LEU A 222 0.11 -6.06 26.63
CA LEU A 222 0.02 -7.52 26.64
C LEU A 222 -1.00 -8.04 25.61
N ALA A 223 -2.16 -7.40 25.50
CA ALA A 223 -3.19 -7.75 24.52
C ALA A 223 -2.67 -7.54 23.09
N PHE A 224 -1.96 -6.43 22.84
CA PHE A 224 -1.35 -6.15 21.55
C PHE A 224 -0.36 -7.26 21.17
N ASP A 225 0.63 -7.53 22.01
CA ASP A 225 1.67 -8.53 21.75
C ASP A 225 1.08 -9.93 21.54
N ARG A 226 0.12 -10.32 22.40
CA ARG A 226 -0.56 -11.62 22.31
C ARG A 226 -1.36 -11.74 21.02
N LEU A 227 -2.13 -10.72 20.69
CA LEU A 227 -2.98 -10.74 19.50
C LEU A 227 -2.14 -10.70 18.23
N MET A 228 -1.15 -9.81 18.13
CA MET A 228 -0.21 -9.74 17.00
C MET A 228 0.46 -11.08 16.73
N MET A 229 0.98 -11.72 17.79
CA MET A 229 1.60 -13.04 17.67
C MET A 229 0.59 -14.10 17.24
N ALA A 230 -0.59 -14.12 17.86
CA ALA A 230 -1.61 -15.14 17.61
C ALA A 230 -2.18 -15.05 16.19
N THR A 231 -2.50 -13.84 15.70
CA THR A 231 -2.98 -13.65 14.33
C THR A 231 -1.89 -13.97 13.31
N THR A 232 -0.63 -13.67 13.60
CA THR A 232 0.51 -14.03 12.73
C THR A 232 0.64 -15.55 12.62
N LEU A 233 0.71 -16.27 13.74
CA LEU A 233 0.84 -17.73 13.76
C LEU A 233 -0.39 -18.44 13.18
N TRP A 234 -1.59 -17.93 13.49
CA TRP A 234 -2.83 -18.43 12.89
C TRP A 234 -2.81 -18.29 11.37
N SER A 235 -2.45 -17.11 10.86
CA SER A 235 -2.42 -16.87 9.41
C SER A 235 -1.44 -17.79 8.67
N GLN A 236 -0.39 -18.26 9.33
CA GLN A 236 0.60 -19.17 8.76
C GLN A 236 0.20 -20.65 8.84
N SER A 237 -0.56 -21.03 9.86
CA SER A 237 -0.89 -22.45 10.15
C SER A 237 -2.30 -22.87 9.75
N ALA A 238 -3.25 -21.93 9.66
CA ALA A 238 -4.63 -22.20 9.28
C ALA A 238 -4.75 -22.56 7.79
N SER A 239 -5.81 -23.29 7.42
CA SER A 239 -6.12 -23.47 6.00
C SER A 239 -6.49 -22.13 5.35
N LEU A 240 -6.27 -21.99 4.04
CA LEU A 240 -6.62 -20.74 3.35
C LEU A 240 -8.12 -20.39 3.49
N ALA A 241 -8.98 -21.40 3.49
CA ALA A 241 -10.41 -21.24 3.77
C ALA A 241 -10.68 -20.63 5.15
N GLN A 242 -9.98 -21.10 6.20
CA GLN A 242 -10.11 -20.53 7.53
C GLN A 242 -9.61 -19.09 7.59
N VAL A 243 -8.52 -18.78 6.89
CA VAL A 243 -7.98 -17.42 6.79
C VAL A 243 -9.00 -16.50 6.12
N VAL A 244 -9.52 -16.86 4.94
CA VAL A 244 -10.49 -16.04 4.18
C VAL A 244 -11.79 -15.79 4.97
N GLU A 245 -12.28 -16.81 5.68
CA GLU A 245 -13.47 -16.73 6.54
C GLU A 245 -13.17 -16.15 7.94
N TRP A 246 -11.93 -15.71 8.18
CA TRP A 246 -11.48 -15.14 9.44
C TRP A 246 -11.75 -16.05 10.66
N ARG A 247 -11.82 -17.38 10.46
CA ARG A 247 -12.23 -18.34 11.48
C ARG A 247 -11.15 -18.44 12.57
N PRO A 248 -11.46 -18.08 13.83
CA PRO A 248 -10.48 -18.11 14.90
C PRO A 248 -10.00 -19.53 15.22
N PRO A 249 -8.78 -19.68 15.77
CA PRO A 249 -8.32 -20.94 16.35
C PRO A 249 -9.12 -21.29 17.61
N LEU A 250 -9.02 -22.53 18.10
CA LEU A 250 -9.71 -22.95 19.33
C LEU A 250 -9.20 -22.26 20.61
N ALA A 251 -7.96 -21.77 20.59
CA ALA A 251 -7.32 -21.03 21.66
C ALA A 251 -6.24 -20.12 21.09
N LEU A 252 -5.94 -18.99 21.73
CA LEU A 252 -4.75 -18.21 21.43
C LEU A 252 -3.53 -19.03 21.87
N GLY A 253 -2.76 -19.52 20.91
CA GLY A 253 -1.62 -20.39 21.18
C GLY A 253 -0.63 -19.74 22.17
N THR A 254 -0.15 -20.53 23.13
CA THR A 254 0.98 -20.16 23.99
C THR A 254 2.16 -21.03 23.60
N THR A 255 3.12 -20.56 22.78
CA THR A 255 4.55 -20.98 22.78
C THR A 255 5.39 -20.42 21.63
N GLU A 256 6.70 -20.56 21.84
CA GLU A 256 7.91 -19.90 21.32
C GLU A 256 8.17 -19.88 19.81
N ASN A 257 8.73 -18.73 19.37
CA ASN A 257 9.68 -18.55 18.28
C ASN A 257 9.52 -19.47 17.05
N GLY A 258 8.45 -19.24 16.29
CA GLY A 258 8.46 -19.54 14.87
C GLY A 258 9.29 -18.48 14.13
N THR A 259 10.34 -18.87 13.42
CA THR A 259 11.02 -17.98 12.47
C THR A 259 10.09 -17.68 11.30
N VAL A 260 9.59 -16.45 11.24
CA VAL A 260 8.83 -15.90 10.11
C VAL A 260 9.76 -15.86 8.90
N GLY A 261 9.57 -16.80 7.97
CA GLY A 261 10.32 -16.85 6.72
C GLY A 261 9.75 -15.83 5.73
N ALA A 262 10.31 -14.62 5.72
CA ALA A 262 9.96 -13.60 4.74
C ALA A 262 10.50 -13.98 3.34
N VAL A 263 9.59 -14.29 2.43
CA VAL A 263 9.82 -14.07 0.98
C VAL A 263 8.86 -12.96 0.55
N ALA A 264 8.92 -11.83 1.24
CA ALA A 264 7.91 -10.76 1.22
C ALA A 264 8.39 -9.56 0.39
N GLY A 265 8.28 -9.65 -0.94
CA GLY A 265 8.54 -8.50 -1.79
C GLY A 265 7.92 -8.58 -3.18
N ASP A 266 7.79 -9.78 -3.73
CA ASP A 266 7.21 -9.98 -5.06
C ASP A 266 5.69 -9.93 -5.05
N ALA A 267 5.09 -10.43 -3.98
CA ALA A 267 3.67 -10.35 -3.74
C ALA A 267 3.22 -8.89 -3.53
N ASP A 268 3.92 -8.15 -2.68
CA ASP A 268 3.65 -6.71 -2.47
C ASP A 268 3.82 -5.93 -3.76
N TRP A 269 4.86 -6.22 -4.55
CA TRP A 269 5.03 -5.58 -5.85
C TRP A 269 3.90 -5.92 -6.82
N LEU A 270 3.41 -7.16 -6.84
CA LEU A 270 2.24 -7.56 -7.65
C LEU A 270 0.99 -6.76 -7.25
N PHE A 271 0.68 -6.71 -5.96
CA PHE A 271 -0.51 -6.03 -5.45
C PHE A 271 -0.40 -4.50 -5.55
N ASP A 272 0.72 -3.88 -5.18
CA ASP A 272 0.96 -2.45 -5.38
C ASP A 272 0.80 -2.09 -6.86
N ARG A 273 1.39 -2.91 -7.75
CA ARG A 273 1.35 -2.67 -9.19
C ARG A 273 -0.05 -2.65 -9.76
N PHE A 274 -0.94 -3.54 -9.31
CA PHE A 274 -2.22 -3.72 -9.96
C PHE A 274 -3.42 -3.27 -9.13
N THR A 275 -3.24 -2.93 -7.86
CA THR A 275 -4.33 -2.47 -6.98
C THR A 275 -4.17 -1.03 -6.48
N ILE A 276 -2.96 -0.45 -6.52
CA ILE A 276 -2.72 0.92 -6.04
C ILE A 276 -2.55 1.87 -7.22
N THR A 277 -3.46 2.83 -7.40
CA THR A 277 -3.49 3.73 -8.56
C THR A 277 -2.24 4.61 -8.72
N TYR A 278 -1.69 5.17 -7.65
CA TYR A 278 -0.55 6.11 -7.72
C TYR A 278 0.76 5.46 -7.30
N LEU A 279 1.86 5.87 -7.94
CA LEU A 279 3.21 5.36 -7.61
C LEU A 279 3.69 5.85 -6.23
N ASP A 280 3.26 7.04 -5.80
CA ASP A 280 3.63 7.61 -4.50
C ASP A 280 3.17 6.74 -3.32
N ASP A 281 2.07 6.00 -3.49
CA ASP A 281 1.49 5.11 -2.49
C ASP A 281 2.11 3.70 -2.53
N TRP A 282 3.00 3.39 -3.49
CA TRP A 282 3.68 2.10 -3.53
C TRP A 282 4.75 2.00 -2.45
N SER A 283 4.96 0.77 -1.96
CA SER A 283 6.06 0.49 -1.04
C SER A 283 7.43 0.77 -1.68
N THR A 284 8.44 1.05 -0.87
CA THR A 284 9.81 1.30 -1.40
C THR A 284 10.41 0.05 -2.02
N ALA A 285 10.04 -1.13 -1.53
CA ALA A 285 10.41 -2.40 -2.14
C ALA A 285 9.80 -2.53 -3.55
N SER A 286 8.50 -2.23 -3.70
CA SER A 286 7.80 -2.26 -4.99
C SER A 286 8.36 -1.25 -5.99
N LEU A 287 8.64 -0.02 -5.57
CA LEU A 287 9.30 0.98 -6.44
C LEU A 287 10.68 0.51 -6.92
N ARG A 288 11.45 -0.15 -6.05
CA ARG A 288 12.76 -0.70 -6.39
C ARG A 288 12.61 -1.86 -7.38
N SER A 289 11.70 -2.79 -7.12
CA SER A 289 11.40 -3.92 -8.01
C SER A 289 10.96 -3.43 -9.39
N GLU A 290 10.10 -2.41 -9.44
CA GLU A 290 9.67 -1.75 -10.67
C GLU A 290 10.81 -1.10 -11.43
N TRP A 291 11.70 -0.38 -10.72
CA TRP A 291 12.86 0.23 -11.32
C TRP A 291 13.79 -0.82 -11.94
N GLN A 292 14.10 -1.89 -11.20
CA GLN A 292 14.94 -2.97 -11.69
C GLN A 292 14.30 -3.66 -12.91
N TYR A 293 12.98 -3.88 -12.87
CA TYR A 293 12.23 -4.41 -14.00
C TYR A 293 12.32 -3.51 -15.23
N LEU A 294 12.02 -2.22 -15.10
CA LEU A 294 12.09 -1.25 -16.21
C LEU A 294 13.49 -1.17 -16.83
N HIS A 295 14.55 -1.44 -16.08
CA HIS A 295 15.93 -1.38 -16.58
C HIS A 295 16.49 -2.73 -17.05
N GLY A 296 15.68 -3.79 -17.05
CA GLY A 296 16.13 -5.14 -17.39
C GLY A 296 17.28 -5.60 -16.48
N GLU A 297 17.23 -5.18 -15.21
CA GLU A 297 18.05 -5.68 -14.12
C GLU A 297 17.34 -6.83 -13.37
N ARG A 298 16.03 -7.00 -13.59
CA ARG A 298 15.18 -8.04 -12.99
C ARG A 298 14.04 -8.49 -13.93
N ASP A 299 13.57 -9.72 -13.78
CA ASP A 299 12.37 -10.27 -14.43
C ASP A 299 11.17 -10.35 -13.47
N THR A 300 9.95 -10.46 -14.01
CA THR A 300 8.71 -10.61 -13.22
C THR A 300 8.43 -12.08 -12.88
N PRO A 301 7.92 -12.39 -11.67
CA PRO A 301 7.52 -13.74 -11.32
C PRO A 301 6.16 -14.16 -11.93
N TRP A 302 5.47 -13.24 -12.61
CA TRP A 302 4.23 -13.50 -13.38
C TRP A 302 4.45 -13.31 -14.89
N PRO A 303 3.52 -13.78 -15.75
CA PRO A 303 3.65 -13.64 -17.20
C PRO A 303 3.73 -12.19 -17.69
N ARG A 304 4.72 -11.90 -18.53
CA ARG A 304 4.98 -10.55 -19.07
C ARG A 304 3.79 -9.87 -19.74
N HIS A 305 2.90 -10.61 -20.40
CA HIS A 305 1.80 -9.98 -21.13
C HIS A 305 0.83 -9.28 -20.18
N LEU A 306 0.81 -9.70 -18.91
CA LEU A 306 0.03 -9.08 -17.84
C LEU A 306 0.66 -7.78 -17.34
N THR A 307 1.98 -7.56 -17.50
CA THR A 307 2.61 -6.28 -17.11
C THR A 307 2.07 -5.11 -17.92
N ARG A 308 1.57 -5.37 -19.13
CA ARG A 308 0.91 -4.39 -20.02
C ARG A 308 -0.42 -3.87 -19.47
N ALA A 309 -1.01 -4.53 -18.47
CA ALA A 309 -2.22 -4.03 -17.83
C ALA A 309 -1.99 -2.70 -17.08
N ARG A 310 -0.73 -2.35 -16.80
CA ARG A 310 -0.34 -1.03 -16.30
C ARG A 310 0.97 -0.58 -16.91
N MET A 311 0.99 0.60 -17.52
CA MET A 311 2.21 1.23 -17.99
C MET A 311 2.77 2.15 -16.91
N VAL A 312 4.07 2.01 -16.61
CA VAL A 312 4.77 2.85 -15.63
C VAL A 312 5.79 3.72 -16.35
N SER A 313 5.70 5.04 -16.15
CA SER A 313 6.60 6.01 -16.76
C SER A 313 7.92 6.08 -15.98
N GLU A 314 9.05 5.85 -16.67
CA GLU A 314 10.39 5.90 -16.04
C GLU A 314 10.70 7.27 -15.41
N PRO A 315 10.42 8.42 -16.06
CA PRO A 315 10.61 9.73 -15.42
C PRO A 315 9.77 9.93 -14.17
N GLN A 316 8.51 9.47 -14.16
CA GLN A 316 7.66 9.58 -12.98
C GLN A 316 8.17 8.69 -11.85
N LEU A 317 8.51 7.43 -12.14
CA LEU A 317 9.09 6.51 -11.17
C LEU A 317 10.41 7.06 -10.60
N ALA A 318 11.28 7.62 -11.45
CA ALA A 318 12.52 8.25 -11.04
C ALA A 318 12.27 9.41 -10.07
N SER A 319 11.28 10.27 -10.35
CA SER A 319 10.90 11.38 -9.48
C SER A 319 10.45 10.87 -8.12
N VAL A 320 9.52 9.92 -8.08
CA VAL A 320 9.00 9.37 -6.80
C VAL A 320 10.13 8.73 -5.97
N ILE A 321 11.03 7.96 -6.60
CA ILE A 321 12.18 7.36 -5.92
C ILE A 321 13.15 8.44 -5.42
N ALA A 322 13.50 9.42 -6.25
CA ALA A 322 14.43 10.49 -5.88
C ALA A 322 13.87 11.35 -4.75
N ASP A 323 12.59 11.72 -4.84
CA ASP A 323 11.88 12.46 -3.80
C ASP A 323 11.89 11.68 -2.49
N ARG A 324 11.65 10.36 -2.54
CA ARG A 324 11.67 9.51 -1.35
C ARG A 324 13.06 9.38 -0.73
N LEU A 325 14.11 9.20 -1.55
CA LEU A 325 15.50 9.11 -1.06
C LEU A 325 15.98 10.43 -0.43
N LEU A 326 15.70 11.56 -1.06
CA LEU A 326 16.04 12.89 -0.52
C LEU A 326 15.33 13.17 0.80
N LYS A 327 14.15 12.57 1.02
CA LYS A 327 13.39 12.66 2.28
C LYS A 327 13.94 11.71 3.35
N GLN A 328 14.40 10.51 2.96
CA GLN A 328 15.06 9.54 3.86
C GLN A 328 16.43 10.01 4.36
N ASP A 329 17.24 10.68 3.54
CA ASP A 329 18.58 11.14 3.95
C ASP A 329 18.53 12.28 5.01
N ARG A 330 17.36 12.92 5.16
CA ARG A 330 17.08 13.90 6.22
C ARG A 330 16.63 13.27 7.54
N HIS A 331 16.14 12.03 7.51
CA HIS A 331 15.58 11.31 8.66
C HIS A 331 16.20 9.92 8.72
N ARG A 332 17.33 9.84 9.44
CA ARG A 332 18.18 8.67 9.61
C ARG A 332 17.35 7.38 9.78
N THR A 333 17.41 6.51 8.76
CA THR A 333 17.02 5.09 8.76
C THR A 333 15.56 4.76 9.09
N TYR A 334 14.68 4.76 8.08
CA TYR A 334 13.47 3.93 8.12
C TYR A 334 13.30 3.17 6.80
N VAL A 335 13.36 1.84 6.91
CA VAL A 335 13.06 0.90 5.82
C VAL A 335 11.55 0.78 5.76
N HIS A 336 10.94 1.32 4.69
CA HIS A 336 9.51 1.12 4.42
C HIS A 336 9.25 -0.31 3.99
N HIS A 337 9.00 -1.18 4.96
CA HIS A 337 7.94 -2.19 4.83
C HIS A 337 6.59 -1.47 4.95
N VAL A 338 5.50 -2.06 4.44
CA VAL A 338 4.14 -1.57 4.71
C VAL A 338 4.02 -1.45 6.23
N SER A 339 3.80 -0.24 6.75
CA SER A 339 3.75 -0.04 8.20
C SER A 339 2.45 -0.63 8.73
N LEU A 340 2.47 -1.16 9.96
CA LEU A 340 1.23 -1.54 10.64
C LEU A 340 0.22 -0.37 10.65
N ALA A 341 0.70 0.88 10.75
CA ALA A 341 -0.14 2.07 10.61
C ALA A 341 -0.93 2.10 9.29
N ASP A 342 -0.29 1.75 8.16
CA ASP A 342 -0.91 1.78 6.83
C ASP A 342 -1.99 0.68 6.72
N GLN A 343 -1.71 -0.50 7.25
CA GLN A 343 -2.64 -1.64 7.24
C GLN A 343 -3.88 -1.40 8.12
N LEU A 344 -3.76 -0.54 9.14
CA LEU A 344 -4.85 -0.20 10.06
C LEU A 344 -5.74 0.96 9.60
N VAL A 345 -5.40 1.64 8.49
CA VAL A 345 -6.22 2.75 7.94
C VAL A 345 -7.61 2.27 7.53
N THR A 346 -7.72 1.15 6.82
CA THR A 346 -9.04 0.64 6.37
C THR A 346 -9.95 0.29 7.56
N PRO A 347 -9.51 -0.51 8.56
CA PRO A 347 -10.28 -0.71 9.80
C PRO A 347 -10.65 0.59 10.52
N ALA A 348 -9.74 1.56 10.57
CA ALA A 348 -10.00 2.85 11.20
C ALA A 348 -11.12 3.62 10.47
N LEU A 349 -11.08 3.71 9.15
CA LEU A 349 -12.12 4.40 8.36
C LEU A 349 -13.51 3.77 8.54
N ASP A 350 -13.59 2.43 8.62
CA ASP A 350 -14.84 1.75 8.91
C ASP A 350 -15.40 2.15 10.29
N PHE A 351 -14.55 2.15 11.32
CA PHE A 351 -14.95 2.62 12.65
C PHE A 351 -15.40 4.08 12.62
N LEU A 352 -14.68 4.96 11.91
CA LEU A 352 -15.08 6.36 11.78
C LEU A 352 -16.45 6.52 11.08
N GLY A 353 -16.71 5.74 10.03
CA GLY A 353 -18.01 5.70 9.33
C GLY A 353 -19.17 5.23 10.23
N GLU A 354 -18.88 4.38 11.22
CA GLU A 354 -19.83 3.93 12.24
C GLU A 354 -19.93 4.89 13.46
N GLY A 355 -19.21 6.02 13.44
CA GLY A 355 -19.13 6.95 14.57
C GLY A 355 -18.28 6.46 15.75
N ARG A 356 -17.54 5.37 15.57
CA ARG A 356 -16.71 4.68 16.57
C ARG A 356 -15.29 5.26 16.65
N ARG A 357 -15.19 6.56 16.93
CA ARG A 357 -13.92 7.32 16.86
C ARG A 357 -12.85 6.84 17.87
N MET A 358 -13.25 6.48 19.09
CA MET A 358 -12.33 5.94 20.10
C MET A 358 -11.70 4.60 19.68
N GLU A 359 -12.44 3.77 18.94
CA GLU A 359 -11.94 2.48 18.43
C GLU A 359 -10.91 2.70 17.32
N ALA A 360 -11.17 3.66 16.44
CA ALA A 360 -10.21 4.10 15.43
C ALA A 360 -8.94 4.71 16.06
N ALA A 361 -9.09 5.52 17.13
CA ALA A 361 -7.95 6.13 17.84
C ALA A 361 -7.06 5.06 18.51
N ALA A 362 -7.65 4.08 19.19
CA ALA A 362 -6.94 3.02 19.90
C ALA A 362 -5.96 2.23 19.01
N LEU A 363 -6.29 2.06 17.73
CA LEU A 363 -5.41 1.42 16.75
C LEU A 363 -4.08 2.16 16.63
N PHE A 364 -4.11 3.48 16.47
CA PHE A 364 -2.93 4.28 16.24
C PHE A 364 -2.18 4.61 17.54
N GLU A 365 -2.87 4.71 18.67
CA GLU A 365 -2.22 4.74 19.99
C GLU A 365 -1.36 3.50 20.22
N ALA A 366 -1.88 2.32 19.84
CA ALA A 366 -1.12 1.08 19.94
C ALA A 366 0.10 1.10 19.01
N VAL A 367 -0.04 1.55 17.76
CA VAL A 367 1.11 1.69 16.86
C VAL A 367 2.16 2.64 17.45
N ILE A 368 1.77 3.79 18.00
CA ILE A 368 2.71 4.76 18.61
C ILE A 368 3.41 4.18 19.84
N ARG A 369 2.71 3.38 20.66
CA ARG A 369 3.33 2.70 21.81
C ARG A 369 4.48 1.77 21.39
N HIS A 370 4.34 1.10 20.25
CA HIS A 370 5.38 0.18 19.72
C HIS A 370 6.39 0.86 18.78
N ASP A 371 6.01 1.93 18.09
CA ASP A 371 6.82 2.73 17.17
C ASP A 371 6.54 4.22 17.39
N SER A 372 7.22 4.80 18.39
CA SER A 372 6.98 6.17 18.86
C SER A 372 7.36 7.27 17.86
N ASP A 373 8.03 6.93 16.77
CA ASP A 373 8.42 7.87 15.72
C ASP A 373 7.64 7.65 14.42
N ASN A 374 6.53 6.89 14.47
CA ASN A 374 5.66 6.66 13.32
C ASN A 374 4.81 7.90 12.98
N ALA A 375 5.25 8.68 11.99
CA ALA A 375 4.56 9.91 11.57
C ALA A 375 3.10 9.69 11.15
N GLN A 376 2.82 8.60 10.43
CA GLN A 376 1.47 8.27 9.97
C GLN A 376 0.54 7.93 11.13
N ALA A 377 1.02 7.14 12.09
CA ALA A 377 0.24 6.82 13.28
C ALA A 377 -0.10 8.08 14.09
N HIS A 378 0.82 9.04 14.21
CA HIS A 378 0.54 10.33 14.87
C HIS A 378 -0.55 11.12 14.15
N ASN A 379 -0.47 11.27 12.82
CA ASN A 379 -1.50 11.95 12.05
C ASN A 379 -2.85 11.22 12.13
N ASN A 380 -2.86 9.90 12.02
CA ASN A 380 -4.09 9.12 12.00
C ASN A 380 -4.75 9.09 13.39
N LEU A 381 -3.98 9.01 14.47
CA LEU A 381 -4.50 9.20 15.82
C LEU A 381 -5.15 10.57 15.96
N ALA A 382 -4.44 11.63 15.55
CA ALA A 382 -4.96 12.98 15.62
C ALA A 382 -6.24 13.14 14.79
N PHE A 383 -6.29 12.55 13.59
CA PHE A 383 -7.47 12.56 12.73
C PHE A 383 -8.68 11.90 13.41
N CYS A 384 -8.48 10.81 14.15
CA CYS A 384 -9.54 10.15 14.92
C CYS A 384 -10.04 11.01 16.10
N LEU A 385 -9.13 11.72 16.78
CA LEU A 385 -9.45 12.58 17.93
C LEU A 385 -10.04 13.94 17.53
N LEU A 386 -9.69 14.44 16.34
CA LEU A 386 -9.98 15.81 15.88
C LEU A 386 -11.44 16.23 16.12
N PRO A 387 -12.48 15.43 15.80
CA PRO A 387 -13.87 15.87 15.99
C PRO A 387 -14.27 16.15 17.44
N ASP A 388 -13.70 15.38 18.38
CA ASP A 388 -14.13 15.38 19.79
C ASP A 388 -13.17 16.20 20.68
N THR A 389 -11.86 16.04 20.49
CA THR A 389 -10.81 16.69 21.29
C THR A 389 -9.75 17.35 20.38
N PRO A 390 -10.11 18.42 19.66
CA PRO A 390 -9.17 19.08 18.73
C PRO A 390 -7.91 19.62 19.41
N ASP A 391 -7.99 20.04 20.68
CA ASP A 391 -6.82 20.47 21.45
C ASP A 391 -5.81 19.35 21.72
N GLU A 392 -6.25 18.09 21.80
CA GLU A 392 -5.37 16.92 21.94
C GLU A 392 -4.82 16.46 20.58
N ALA A 393 -5.58 16.67 19.50
CA ALA A 393 -5.16 16.35 18.14
C ALA A 393 -4.03 17.26 17.63
N ILE A 394 -4.01 18.55 17.99
CA ILE A 394 -2.99 19.52 17.54
C ILE A 394 -1.54 19.06 17.81
N PRO A 395 -1.11 18.73 19.05
CA PRO A 395 0.27 18.34 19.31
C PRO A 395 0.66 17.04 18.58
N LEU A 396 -0.28 16.14 18.34
CA LEU A 396 -0.05 14.93 17.54
C LEU A 396 0.18 15.28 16.05
N LEU A 397 -0.55 16.25 15.52
CA LEU A 397 -0.37 16.74 14.14
C LEU A 397 0.95 17.49 13.98
N GLU A 398 1.32 18.31 14.97
CA GLU A 398 2.63 18.96 15.01
C GLU A 398 3.75 17.92 14.99
N ARG A 399 3.64 16.87 15.83
CA ARG A 399 4.59 15.76 15.85
C ARG A 399 4.62 14.99 14.53
N ALA A 400 3.46 14.75 13.90
CA ALA A 400 3.37 14.11 12.60
C ALA A 400 4.05 14.93 11.50
N ILE A 401 3.89 16.26 11.50
CA ILE A 401 4.55 17.18 10.56
C ILE A 401 6.07 17.17 10.76
N GLU A 402 6.53 17.19 12.01
CA GLU A 402 7.95 17.11 12.37
C GLU A 402 8.60 15.81 11.88
N LEU A 403 7.95 14.67 12.15
CA LEU A 403 8.45 13.34 11.78
C LEU A 403 8.29 13.05 10.29
N GLY A 404 7.17 13.47 9.72
CA GLY A 404 6.73 13.09 8.39
C GLY A 404 7.38 13.90 7.28
N GLY A 405 7.70 15.18 7.52
CA GLY A 405 8.26 16.05 6.49
C GLY A 405 7.25 16.51 5.43
N PRO A 406 7.72 17.20 4.37
CA PRO A 406 6.85 17.99 3.49
C PRO A 406 5.94 17.15 2.57
N GLN A 407 6.16 15.85 2.43
CA GLN A 407 5.36 14.99 1.54
C GLN A 407 3.96 14.70 2.07
N TYR A 408 3.72 14.81 3.37
CA TYR A 408 2.40 14.56 3.93
C TYR A 408 1.63 15.86 4.05
N VAL A 409 1.28 16.43 2.90
CA VAL A 409 0.54 17.71 2.82
C VAL A 409 -0.75 17.69 3.63
N HIS A 410 -1.43 16.54 3.68
CA HIS A 410 -2.65 16.34 4.44
C HIS A 410 -2.44 16.47 5.96
N PHE A 411 -1.22 16.26 6.50
CA PHE A 411 -0.95 16.50 7.92
C PHE A 411 -1.13 17.98 8.27
N LYS A 412 -0.65 18.88 7.39
CA LYS A 412 -0.86 20.32 7.56
C LYS A 412 -2.33 20.70 7.43
N VAL A 413 -3.06 20.10 6.49
CA VAL A 413 -4.49 20.35 6.32
C VAL A 413 -5.29 19.91 7.55
N ASN A 414 -5.00 18.72 8.08
CA ASN A 414 -5.58 18.24 9.33
C ASN A 414 -5.25 19.19 10.49
N CYS A 415 -4.03 19.73 10.55
CA CYS A 415 -3.63 20.71 11.56
C CYS A 415 -4.39 22.04 11.42
N ILE A 416 -4.55 22.56 10.19
CA ILE A 416 -5.38 23.74 9.90
C ILE A 416 -6.82 23.52 10.41
N LEU A 417 -7.40 22.37 10.09
CA LEU A 417 -8.76 22.02 10.51
C LEU A 417 -8.87 21.89 12.04
N ALA A 418 -7.91 21.23 12.69
CA ALA A 418 -7.88 21.08 14.15
C ALA A 418 -7.75 22.43 14.86
N LEU A 419 -6.87 23.31 14.37
CA LEU A 419 -6.72 24.68 14.88
C LEU A 419 -8.00 25.49 14.71
N ALA A 420 -8.66 25.37 13.56
CA ALA A 420 -9.93 26.03 13.28
C ALA A 420 -11.04 25.53 14.23
N HIS A 421 -11.15 24.21 14.43
CA HIS A 421 -12.14 23.59 15.32
C HIS A 421 -11.90 23.92 16.80
N ALA A 422 -10.63 24.00 17.23
CA ALA A 422 -10.25 24.45 18.57
C ALA A 422 -10.45 25.96 18.81
N GLY A 423 -10.97 26.72 17.84
CA GLY A 423 -11.16 28.17 17.95
C GLY A 423 -9.88 29.00 17.83
N ARG A 424 -8.76 28.41 17.43
CA ARG A 424 -7.45 29.07 17.26
C ARG A 424 -7.32 29.68 15.85
N HIS A 425 -8.30 30.52 15.48
CA HIS A 425 -8.49 30.99 14.10
C HIS A 425 -7.26 31.70 13.52
N THR A 426 -6.57 32.54 14.30
CA THR A 426 -5.37 33.25 13.84
C THR A 426 -4.25 32.28 13.43
N SER A 427 -4.04 31.21 14.21
CA SER A 427 -3.04 30.19 13.88
C SER A 427 -3.46 29.36 12.67
N ALA A 428 -4.75 29.01 12.57
CA ALA A 428 -5.30 28.31 11.42
C ALA A 428 -5.12 29.11 10.12
N LEU A 429 -5.47 30.40 10.14
CA LEU A 429 -5.30 31.30 8.98
C LEU A 429 -3.83 31.48 8.61
N SER A 430 -2.94 31.65 9.59
CA SER A 430 -1.50 31.74 9.33
C SER A 430 -1.00 30.49 8.60
N LEU A 431 -1.32 29.31 9.13
CA LEU A 431 -0.90 28.04 8.54
C LEU A 431 -1.54 27.80 7.17
N ALA A 432 -2.79 28.23 6.97
CA ALA A 432 -3.49 28.16 5.68
C ALA A 432 -2.85 29.07 4.63
N THR A 433 -2.38 30.27 4.99
CA THR A 433 -1.69 31.16 4.04
C THR A 433 -0.32 30.63 3.61
N GLU A 434 0.34 29.85 4.46
CA GLU A 434 1.60 29.16 4.15
C GLU A 434 1.38 27.84 3.40
N PHE A 435 0.15 27.34 3.35
CA PHE A 435 -0.18 26.09 2.70
C PHE A 435 -0.29 26.27 1.17
N SER A 436 0.39 25.39 0.45
CA SER A 436 0.23 25.21 -1.00
C SER A 436 0.57 23.77 -1.35
N SER A 437 -0.39 23.05 -1.94
CA SER A 437 -0.15 21.69 -2.44
C SER A 437 0.52 21.68 -3.84
N ASP A 438 0.53 22.81 -4.55
CA ASP A 438 1.02 22.94 -5.94
C ASP A 438 2.51 22.63 -6.12
N SER A 439 3.28 22.75 -5.04
CA SER A 439 4.73 22.54 -5.04
C SER A 439 5.14 21.07 -4.99
N LEU A 440 4.19 20.14 -4.83
CA LEU A 440 4.45 18.72 -4.68
C LEU A 440 3.65 17.95 -5.73
N SER A 441 4.33 17.07 -6.48
CA SER A 441 3.76 16.22 -7.53
C SER A 441 2.75 15.17 -7.03
N ILE A 442 2.26 15.29 -5.79
CA ILE A 442 1.44 14.31 -5.09
C ILE A 442 -0.01 14.45 -5.59
N LYS A 443 -0.28 13.81 -6.71
CA LYS A 443 -1.64 13.51 -7.15
C LYS A 443 -2.10 12.26 -6.42
N ARG A 444 -2.46 12.40 -5.15
CA ARG A 444 -3.39 11.43 -4.54
C ARG A 444 -4.76 11.98 -4.88
N ASP A 445 -5.53 11.33 -5.75
CA ASP A 445 -6.77 11.95 -6.21
C ASP A 445 -7.84 11.94 -5.11
N THR A 446 -7.68 11.19 -4.01
CA THR A 446 -8.66 11.18 -2.92
C THR A 446 -8.02 11.07 -1.54
N TRP A 447 -8.35 12.02 -0.67
CA TRP A 447 -8.12 11.99 0.77
C TRP A 447 -9.45 11.78 1.49
N HIS A 448 -9.46 10.97 2.54
CA HIS A 448 -10.59 10.96 3.47
C HIS A 448 -10.38 12.10 4.46
N MET A 449 -11.25 13.10 4.40
CA MET A 449 -11.20 14.27 5.27
C MET A 449 -12.50 14.32 6.07
N TRP A 450 -12.47 14.91 7.27
CA TRP A 450 -13.71 15.34 7.90
C TRP A 450 -14.32 16.47 7.09
N LYS A 451 -15.66 16.55 7.03
CA LYS A 451 -16.30 17.73 6.44
C LYS A 451 -16.04 18.95 7.32
N ALA A 452 -15.32 19.92 6.78
CA ALA A 452 -14.99 21.16 7.51
C ALA A 452 -16.24 21.87 8.03
N ASP A 453 -17.31 21.90 7.21
CA ASP A 453 -18.57 22.56 7.57
C ASP A 453 -19.21 21.91 8.81
N ASP A 454 -19.25 20.57 8.86
CA ASP A 454 -19.86 19.83 9.96
C ASP A 454 -19.15 20.11 11.28
N LEU A 455 -17.81 20.01 11.27
CA LEU A 455 -17.00 20.23 12.47
C LEU A 455 -17.12 21.67 12.96
N LEU A 456 -16.89 22.65 12.07
CA LEU A 456 -16.86 24.04 12.49
C LEU A 456 -18.26 24.48 12.95
N ARG A 457 -19.35 24.06 12.28
CA ARG A 457 -20.75 24.37 12.67
C ARG A 457 -21.28 23.59 13.87
N GLY A 458 -20.55 22.59 14.36
CA GLY A 458 -20.97 21.77 15.48
C GLY A 458 -22.10 20.79 15.12
N SER A 459 -22.17 20.39 13.85
CA SER A 459 -23.05 19.32 13.35
C SER A 459 -22.41 17.95 13.64
N GLU A 460 -23.13 16.87 13.32
CA GLU A 460 -22.59 15.52 13.45
C GLU A 460 -21.41 15.32 12.47
N PRO A 461 -20.19 14.98 12.96
CA PRO A 461 -19.01 14.84 12.11
C PRO A 461 -19.17 13.75 11.06
N CYS A 462 -19.06 14.12 9.78
CA CYS A 462 -19.07 13.17 8.67
C CYS A 462 -17.76 13.22 7.88
N LEU A 463 -17.40 12.09 7.28
CA LEU A 463 -16.26 12.01 6.35
C LEU A 463 -16.70 12.41 4.93
N GLU A 464 -15.75 12.93 4.16
CA GLU A 464 -15.86 13.14 2.73
C GLU A 464 -14.59 12.72 1.98
N GLU A 465 -14.78 12.30 0.73
CA GLU A 465 -13.71 12.13 -0.23
C GLU A 465 -13.32 13.52 -0.77
N CYS A 466 -12.14 14.01 -0.38
CA CYS A 466 -11.57 15.26 -0.84
C CYS A 466 -10.61 14.99 -1.99
N HIS A 467 -10.77 15.70 -3.11
CA HIS A 467 -9.91 15.55 -4.30
C HIS A 467 -8.96 16.74 -4.53
N ASP A 468 -9.15 17.85 -3.80
CA ASP A 468 -8.28 19.03 -3.87
C ASP A 468 -8.12 19.64 -2.47
N LEU A 469 -6.92 19.47 -1.91
CA LEU A 469 -6.58 20.02 -0.59
C LEU A 469 -6.48 21.54 -0.57
N ASN A 470 -6.11 22.19 -1.68
CA ASN A 470 -6.10 23.66 -1.73
C ASN A 470 -7.53 24.19 -1.66
N GLU A 471 -8.45 23.56 -2.41
CA GLU A 471 -9.87 23.90 -2.36
C GLU A 471 -10.44 23.65 -0.96
N TYR A 472 -10.10 22.52 -0.35
CA TYR A 472 -10.53 22.19 1.01
C TYR A 472 -10.03 23.21 2.04
N VAL A 473 -8.76 23.63 1.97
CA VAL A 473 -8.21 24.69 2.84
C VAL A 473 -8.91 26.03 2.60
N ARG A 474 -9.20 26.40 1.34
CA ARG A 474 -9.98 27.61 1.01
C ARG A 474 -11.37 27.56 1.68
N THR A 475 -12.05 26.42 1.64
CA THR A 475 -13.34 26.22 2.32
C THR A 475 -13.23 26.46 3.82
N ILE A 476 -12.18 25.97 4.49
CA ILE A 476 -11.96 26.25 5.92
C ILE A 476 -11.80 27.75 6.16
N VAL A 477 -11.01 28.45 5.34
CA VAL A 477 -10.79 29.91 5.47
C VAL A 477 -12.10 30.67 5.31
N GLU A 478 -12.91 30.35 4.30
CA GLU A 478 -14.21 30.99 4.07
C GLU A 478 -15.16 30.78 5.26
N LEU A 479 -15.18 29.59 5.86
CA LEU A 479 -15.99 29.30 7.05
C LEU A 479 -15.53 30.06 8.31
N LEU A 480 -14.25 30.39 8.41
CA LEU A 480 -13.71 31.21 9.50
C LEU A 480 -14.03 32.70 9.33
N ASP A 481 -13.97 33.20 8.09
CA ASP A 481 -14.28 34.60 7.77
C ASP A 481 -15.78 34.89 8.00
N ASP A 482 -16.67 33.97 7.66
CA ASP A 482 -18.14 34.07 7.90
C ASP A 482 -18.52 34.13 9.40
N ARG A 483 -17.59 33.82 10.31
CA ARG A 483 -17.78 33.81 11.77
C ARG A 483 -17.20 35.02 12.48
N SER A 484 -16.38 35.81 11.79
CA SER A 484 -15.80 37.06 12.29
C SER A 484 -16.74 38.24 12.12
#